data_AF-A0A6M5Z447-F1
#
_entry.id   AF-A0A6M5Z447-F1
#
_cell.length_a   1.000
_cell.length_b   1.000
_cell.length_c   1.000
_cell.angle_alpha   90.00
_cell.angle_beta   90.00
_cell.angle_gamma   90.00
#
_symmetry.space_group_name_H-M   'P 1'
#
loop_
_entity.id
_entity.type
_entity.pdbx_description
1 polymer ?
#
loop_
_entity_poly.entity_id
_entity_poly.type
_entity_poly.pdbx_seq_one_letter_code
_entity_poly.pdbx_strand_id
1 'polypeptide(L)'
;MRRRTIGAGLVLAVVSTCSVTCFAVPEWVRRNDLDFWDHTKRVSSLRIEEARSLDLESERDRFLRRSAACDQIVLSLCERRLSLRDALDELLVLARSDPRWWANLRDQYRNLGLPPSASDREALTLLLRMRIQRILATATHLGDSARVSLVAERLASFDAEVREMMGGEKTLARTRP
;
A
#
# COMPACT_ATOMS: atom_id res chain seq x y z
N MET A 1 24.95 -7.81 -82.25
CA MET A 1 24.86 -7.78 -80.77
C MET A 1 25.27 -6.39 -80.27
N ARG A 2 24.32 -5.54 -79.84
CA ARG A 2 24.64 -4.22 -79.24
C ARG A 2 24.59 -4.33 -77.71
N ARG A 3 25.75 -4.32 -77.05
CA ARG A 3 25.83 -4.10 -75.58
C ARG A 3 25.52 -2.63 -75.31
N ARG A 4 24.39 -2.34 -74.68
CA ARG A 4 24.09 -1.01 -74.12
C ARG A 4 24.88 -0.85 -72.83
N THR A 5 25.87 0.04 -72.84
CA THR A 5 26.48 0.57 -71.62
C THR A 5 25.41 1.36 -70.87
N ILE A 6 24.87 0.77 -69.80
CA ILE A 6 24.07 1.51 -68.83
C ILE A 6 25.01 2.57 -68.24
N GLY A 7 24.83 3.82 -68.66
CA GLY A 7 25.74 4.92 -68.35
C GLY A 7 25.87 5.11 -66.84
N ALA A 8 27.09 5.39 -66.39
CA ALA A 8 27.41 5.65 -64.98
C ALA A 8 26.47 6.68 -64.31
N GLY A 9 25.89 7.60 -65.09
CA GLY A 9 24.86 8.54 -64.63
C GLY A 9 23.57 7.88 -64.15
N LEU A 10 23.15 6.75 -64.72
CA LEU A 10 21.96 6.02 -64.27
C LEU A 10 22.23 5.32 -62.93
N VAL A 11 23.43 4.78 -62.75
CA VAL A 11 23.86 4.18 -61.48
C VAL A 11 23.95 5.25 -60.40
N LEU A 12 24.54 6.41 -60.71
CA LEU A 12 24.60 7.56 -59.79
C LEU A 12 23.21 8.06 -59.39
N ALA A 13 22.27 8.14 -60.33
CA ALA A 13 20.90 8.55 -60.05
C ALA A 13 20.16 7.55 -59.15
N VAL A 14 20.37 6.24 -59.35
CA VAL A 14 19.76 5.22 -58.48
C VAL A 14 20.37 5.27 -57.08
N VAL A 15 21.70 5.38 -56.97
CA VAL A 15 22.38 5.44 -55.67
C VAL A 15 22.01 6.71 -54.90
N SER A 16 21.92 7.87 -55.56
CA SER A 16 21.50 9.12 -54.91
C SER A 16 20.04 9.04 -54.46
N THR A 17 19.15 8.50 -55.29
CA THR A 17 17.74 8.32 -54.93
C THR A 17 17.58 7.35 -53.76
N CYS A 18 18.27 6.20 -53.78
CA CYS A 18 18.27 5.25 -52.66
C CYS A 18 18.82 5.87 -51.37
N SER A 19 19.90 6.66 -51.46
CA SER A 19 20.49 7.33 -50.30
C SER A 19 19.53 8.34 -49.68
N VAL A 20 18.90 9.19 -50.49
CA VAL A 20 17.88 10.15 -50.03
C VAL A 20 16.71 9.41 -49.37
N THR A 21 16.26 8.29 -49.94
CA THR A 21 15.16 7.50 -49.38
C THR A 21 15.55 6.87 -48.04
N CYS A 22 16.76 6.32 -47.91
CA CYS A 22 17.26 5.71 -46.67
C CYS A 22 17.45 6.72 -45.53
N PHE A 23 17.73 8.00 -45.81
CA PHE A 23 17.90 9.02 -44.78
C PHE A 23 16.65 9.87 -44.52
N ALA A 24 15.87 10.20 -45.56
CA ALA A 24 14.69 11.04 -45.42
C ALA A 24 13.47 10.28 -44.88
N VAL A 25 13.32 8.98 -45.20
CA VAL A 25 12.19 8.19 -44.71
C VAL A 25 12.22 8.02 -43.19
N PRO A 26 13.34 7.68 -42.53
CA PRO A 26 13.39 7.57 -41.07
C PRO A 26 13.16 8.90 -40.33
N GLU A 27 13.55 10.04 -40.90
CA GLU A 27 13.26 11.35 -40.32
C GLU A 27 11.81 11.79 -40.53
N TRP A 28 11.24 11.54 -41.73
CA TRP A 28 9.84 11.83 -42.00
C TRP A 28 8.92 10.96 -41.14
N VAL A 29 9.25 9.68 -40.96
CA VAL A 29 8.54 8.76 -40.07
C VAL A 29 8.61 9.24 -38.61
N ARG A 30 9.77 9.69 -38.14
CA ARG A 30 9.91 10.29 -36.79
C ARG A 30 9.17 11.61 -36.62
N ARG A 31 9.16 12.49 -37.62
CA ARG A 31 8.44 13.78 -37.58
C ARG A 31 6.92 13.61 -37.60
N ASN A 32 6.41 12.53 -38.19
CA ASN A 32 4.98 12.23 -38.25
C ASN A 32 4.53 11.20 -37.19
N ASP A 33 5.40 10.87 -36.22
CA ASP A 33 5.14 9.90 -35.13
C ASP A 33 4.68 8.52 -35.63
N LEU A 34 5.08 8.14 -36.85
CA LEU A 34 4.78 6.86 -37.50
C LEU A 34 5.83 5.78 -37.19
N ASP A 35 6.73 6.02 -36.23
CA ASP A 35 7.77 5.08 -35.86
C ASP A 35 7.13 3.90 -35.10
N PHE A 36 6.79 2.86 -35.85
CA PHE A 36 6.18 1.63 -35.36
C PHE A 36 6.94 1.01 -34.19
N TRP A 37 8.28 1.17 -34.16
CA TRP A 37 9.13 0.66 -33.10
C TRP A 37 9.06 1.50 -31.82
N ASP A 38 8.88 2.81 -31.94
CA ASP A 38 8.70 3.71 -30.80
C ASP A 38 7.26 3.61 -30.23
N HIS A 39 6.25 3.53 -31.10
CA HIS A 39 4.87 3.29 -30.70
C HIS A 39 4.70 1.98 -29.93
N THR A 40 5.31 0.89 -30.39
CA THR A 40 5.25 -0.41 -29.69
C THR A 40 5.94 -0.35 -28.33
N LYS A 41 7.09 0.34 -28.22
CA LYS A 41 7.78 0.57 -26.95
C LYS A 41 6.95 1.41 -25.99
N ARG A 42 6.37 2.54 -26.44
CA ARG A 42 5.50 3.41 -25.64
C ARG A 42 4.23 2.68 -25.18
N VAL A 43 3.60 1.87 -26.03
CA VAL A 43 2.44 1.05 -25.64
C VAL A 43 2.84 -0.01 -24.61
N SER A 44 4.02 -0.62 -24.75
CA SER A 44 4.50 -1.60 -23.76
C SER A 44 4.83 -0.95 -22.42
N SER A 45 5.45 0.24 -22.40
CA SER A 45 5.71 0.97 -21.16
C SER A 45 4.42 1.46 -20.50
N LEU A 46 3.45 1.95 -21.28
CA LEU A 46 2.13 2.34 -20.78
C LEU A 46 1.37 1.14 -20.19
N ARG A 47 1.42 -0.04 -20.83
CA ARG A 47 0.83 -1.26 -20.28
C ARG A 47 1.50 -1.72 -18.99
N ILE A 48 2.81 -1.58 -18.88
CA ILE A 48 3.56 -1.92 -17.65
C ILE A 48 3.20 -0.92 -16.54
N GLU A 49 3.12 0.37 -16.86
CA GLU A 49 2.71 1.42 -15.92
C GLU A 49 1.26 1.23 -15.46
N GLU A 50 0.35 0.89 -16.38
CA GLU A 50 -1.06 0.62 -16.08
C GLU A 50 -1.23 -0.67 -15.24
N ALA A 51 -0.49 -1.73 -15.56
CA ALA A 51 -0.46 -2.93 -14.73
C ALA A 51 0.07 -2.62 -13.32
N ARG A 52 1.13 -1.81 -13.23
CA ARG A 52 1.69 -1.36 -11.95
C ARG A 52 0.72 -0.45 -11.19
N SER A 53 -0.02 0.41 -11.86
CA SER A 53 -1.03 1.27 -11.21
C SER A 53 -2.19 0.44 -10.69
N LEU A 54 -2.67 -0.54 -11.45
CA LEU A 54 -3.71 -1.48 -11.02
C LEU A 54 -3.26 -2.30 -9.81
N ASP A 55 -2.02 -2.78 -9.80
CA ASP A 55 -1.45 -3.49 -8.66
C ASP A 55 -1.38 -2.60 -7.42
N LEU A 56 -0.89 -1.37 -7.56
CA LEU A 56 -0.81 -0.38 -6.47
C LEU A 56 -2.21 0.01 -5.94
N GLU A 57 -3.20 0.18 -6.82
CA GLU A 57 -4.58 0.42 -6.42
C GLU A 57 -5.15 -0.77 -5.64
N SER A 58 -4.90 -2.00 -6.10
CA SER A 58 -5.33 -3.21 -5.39
C SER A 58 -4.71 -3.34 -4.00
N GLU A 59 -3.45 -2.95 -3.83
CA GLU A 59 -2.75 -2.93 -2.54
C GLU A 59 -3.30 -1.82 -1.65
N ARG A 60 -3.53 -0.63 -2.20
CA ARG A 60 -4.15 0.49 -1.48
C ARG A 60 -5.54 0.12 -0.98
N ASP A 61 -6.37 -0.50 -1.81
CA ASP A 61 -7.74 -0.89 -1.43
C ASP A 61 -7.76 -1.99 -0.37
N ARG A 62 -6.80 -2.92 -0.41
CA ARG A 62 -6.61 -3.91 0.66
C ARG A 62 -6.19 -3.24 1.96
N PHE A 63 -5.27 -2.28 1.90
CA PHE A 63 -4.85 -1.50 3.06
C PHE A 63 -5.99 -0.68 3.66
N LEU A 64 -6.76 0.04 2.84
CA LEU A 64 -7.90 0.85 3.27
C LEU A 64 -8.99 0.00 3.94
N ARG A 65 -9.34 -1.15 3.34
CA ARG A 65 -10.32 -2.08 3.94
C ARG A 65 -9.89 -2.58 5.31
N ARG A 66 -8.60 -2.89 5.50
CA ARG A 66 -8.08 -3.34 6.81
C ARG A 66 -7.99 -2.22 7.83
N SER A 67 -7.59 -1.03 7.40
CA SER A 67 -7.63 0.15 8.27
C SER A 67 -9.05 0.40 8.75
N ALA A 68 -10.04 0.34 7.85
CA ALA A 68 -11.45 0.51 8.19
C ALA A 68 -11.95 -0.57 9.14
N ALA A 69 -11.54 -1.84 8.96
CA ALA A 69 -11.86 -2.92 9.88
C ALA A 69 -11.28 -2.67 11.28
N CYS A 70 -10.03 -2.22 11.39
CA CYS A 70 -9.43 -1.85 12.68
C CYS A 70 -10.18 -0.68 13.33
N ASP A 71 -10.56 0.34 12.55
CA ASP A 71 -11.29 1.49 13.05
C ASP A 71 -12.69 1.08 13.55
N GLN A 72 -13.38 0.14 12.88
CA GLN A 72 -14.65 -0.44 13.34
C GLN A 72 -14.52 -1.20 14.66
N ILE A 73 -13.47 -2.01 14.82
CA ILE A 73 -13.20 -2.72 16.08
C ILE A 73 -12.98 -1.72 17.21
N VAL A 74 -12.18 -0.68 16.95
CA VAL A 74 -11.87 0.36 17.93
C VAL A 74 -13.13 1.16 18.30
N LEU A 75 -13.97 1.50 17.33
CA LEU A 75 -15.25 2.18 17.60
C LEU A 75 -16.17 1.30 18.45
N SER A 76 -16.29 0.01 18.13
CA SER A 76 -17.09 -0.94 18.91
C SER A 76 -16.58 -1.09 20.35
N LEU A 77 -15.25 -1.07 20.53
CA LEU A 77 -14.59 -1.03 21.82
C LEU A 77 -14.90 0.26 22.59
N CYS A 78 -14.83 1.42 21.93
CA CYS A 78 -15.17 2.72 22.55
C CYS A 78 -16.65 2.81 22.93
N GLU A 79 -17.54 2.25 22.12
CA GLU A 79 -18.99 2.21 22.36
C GLU A 79 -19.40 1.12 23.36
N ARG A 80 -18.45 0.40 23.97
CA ARG A 80 -18.68 -0.73 24.90
C ARG A 80 -19.53 -1.87 24.32
N ARG A 81 -19.60 -1.97 22.99
CA ARG A 81 -20.23 -3.09 22.28
C ARG A 81 -19.33 -4.32 22.24
N LEU A 82 -18.04 -4.12 22.50
CA LEU A 82 -17.01 -5.14 22.44
C LEU A 82 -16.06 -5.01 23.63
N SER A 83 -15.68 -6.14 24.24
CA SER A 83 -14.72 -6.13 25.35
C SER A 83 -13.29 -5.94 24.83
N LEU A 84 -12.35 -5.53 25.70
CA LEU A 84 -10.93 -5.41 25.31
C LEU A 84 -10.35 -6.74 24.83
N ARG A 85 -10.74 -7.86 25.46
CA ARG A 85 -10.30 -9.20 25.06
C ARG A 85 -10.82 -9.53 23.66
N ASP A 86 -12.12 -9.34 23.43
CA ASP A 86 -12.73 -9.64 22.13
C ASP A 86 -12.12 -8.76 21.03
N ALA A 87 -11.78 -7.50 21.34
CA ALA A 87 -11.18 -6.58 20.38
C ALA A 87 -9.80 -7.05 19.95
N LEU A 88 -9.01 -7.55 20.90
CA LEU A 88 -7.70 -8.13 20.63
C LEU A 88 -7.82 -9.43 19.85
N ASP A 89 -8.81 -10.27 20.14
CA ASP A 89 -9.03 -11.53 19.42
C ASP A 89 -9.47 -11.26 17.97
N GLU A 90 -10.36 -10.29 17.73
CA GLU A 90 -10.75 -9.87 16.37
C GLU A 90 -9.56 -9.28 15.59
N LEU A 91 -8.76 -8.44 16.23
CA LEU A 91 -7.54 -7.92 15.60
C LEU A 91 -6.50 -9.01 15.33
N LEU A 92 -6.43 -10.03 16.19
CA LEU A 92 -5.55 -11.18 15.98
C LEU A 92 -6.01 -12.00 14.76
N VAL A 93 -7.32 -12.16 14.56
CA VAL A 93 -7.87 -12.78 13.35
C VAL A 93 -7.49 -11.98 12.11
N LEU A 94 -7.61 -10.65 12.15
CA LEU A 94 -7.17 -9.78 11.05
C LEU A 94 -5.66 -9.90 10.78
N ALA A 95 -4.84 -9.88 11.83
CA ALA A 95 -3.39 -10.04 11.72
C ALA A 95 -2.98 -11.39 11.10
N ARG A 96 -3.70 -12.47 11.43
CA ARG A 96 -3.48 -13.80 10.85
C ARG A 96 -3.95 -13.91 9.41
N SER A 97 -4.99 -13.18 9.04
CA SER A 97 -5.53 -13.19 7.66
C SER A 97 -4.57 -12.53 6.65
N ASP A 98 -3.68 -11.64 7.10
CA ASP A 98 -2.58 -11.13 6.29
C ASP A 98 -1.31 -10.90 7.13
N PRO A 99 -0.44 -11.91 7.19
CA PRO A 99 0.81 -11.85 7.93
C PRO A 99 1.80 -10.79 7.40
N ARG A 100 1.76 -10.46 6.10
CA ARG A 100 2.67 -9.47 5.51
C ARG A 100 2.29 -8.07 5.96
N TRP A 101 1.00 -7.75 5.92
CA TRP A 101 0.48 -6.49 6.45
C TRP A 101 0.81 -6.34 7.94
N TRP A 102 0.58 -7.40 8.73
CA TRP A 102 0.88 -7.38 10.15
C TRP A 102 2.39 -7.21 10.43
N ALA A 103 3.26 -7.90 9.69
CA ALA A 103 4.71 -7.76 9.81
C ALA A 103 5.17 -6.32 9.53
N ASN A 104 4.69 -5.72 8.44
CA ASN A 104 5.03 -4.33 8.09
C ASN A 104 4.59 -3.34 9.18
N LEU A 105 3.42 -3.56 9.77
CA LEU A 105 2.87 -2.71 10.82
C LEU A 105 3.63 -2.91 12.14
N ARG A 106 4.03 -4.14 12.48
CA ARG A 106 4.94 -4.41 13.62
C ARG A 106 6.30 -3.73 13.45
N ASP A 107 6.85 -3.71 12.23
CA ASP A 107 8.10 -3.00 11.96
C ASP A 107 7.99 -1.50 12.17
N GLN A 108 6.87 -0.90 11.77
CA GLN A 108 6.59 0.51 12.09
C GLN A 108 6.53 0.74 13.61
N TYR A 109 5.98 -0.21 14.36
CA TYR A 109 5.84 -0.08 15.81
C TYR A 109 7.14 -0.28 16.57
N ARG A 110 8.08 -1.05 16.01
CA ARG A 110 9.45 -1.13 16.55
C ARG A 110 10.10 0.24 16.61
N ASN A 111 9.90 1.07 15.57
CA ASN A 111 10.38 2.45 15.54
C ASN A 111 9.69 3.35 16.59
N LEU A 112 8.51 2.95 17.07
CA LEU A 112 7.75 3.64 18.11
C LEU A 112 8.02 3.07 19.52
N GLY A 113 9.01 2.18 19.67
CA GLY A 113 9.43 1.62 20.96
C GLY A 113 8.84 0.25 21.30
N LEU A 114 8.17 -0.45 20.37
CA LEU A 114 7.77 -1.84 20.57
C LEU A 114 9.02 -2.74 20.61
N PRO A 115 9.30 -3.46 21.71
CA PRO A 115 10.48 -4.32 21.78
C PRO A 115 10.41 -5.45 20.74
N PRO A 116 11.55 -5.92 20.22
CA PRO A 116 11.58 -6.97 19.20
C PRO A 116 10.99 -8.30 19.70
N SER A 117 11.05 -8.55 21.01
CA SER A 117 10.47 -9.69 21.71
C SER A 117 8.99 -9.52 22.08
N ALA A 118 8.35 -8.40 21.71
CA ALA A 118 6.95 -8.18 22.03
C ALA A 118 6.05 -9.27 21.45
N SER A 119 5.10 -9.72 22.26
CA SER A 119 4.03 -10.61 21.84
C SER A 119 3.09 -9.91 20.85
N ASP A 120 2.35 -10.69 20.05
CA ASP A 120 1.32 -10.11 19.17
C ASP A 120 0.28 -9.33 19.97
N ARG A 121 -0.08 -9.77 21.18
CA ARG A 121 -1.01 -9.05 22.05
C ARG A 121 -0.49 -7.68 22.49
N GLU A 122 0.79 -7.56 22.84
CA GLU A 122 1.39 -6.26 23.18
C GLU A 122 1.38 -5.32 21.96
N ALA A 123 1.74 -5.85 20.79
CA ALA A 123 1.71 -5.07 19.54
C ALA A 123 0.28 -4.62 19.17
N LEU A 124 -0.72 -5.50 19.34
CA LEU A 124 -2.13 -5.19 19.09
C LEU A 124 -2.71 -4.21 20.12
N THR A 125 -2.26 -4.28 21.36
CA THR A 125 -2.61 -3.30 22.40
C THR A 125 -2.09 -1.91 22.03
N LEU A 126 -0.86 -1.84 21.52
CA LEU A 126 -0.29 -0.59 21.00
C LEU A 126 -1.08 -0.07 19.78
N LEU A 127 -1.44 -0.96 18.84
CA LEU A 127 -2.33 -0.61 17.71
C LEU A 127 -3.63 0.02 18.20
N LEU A 128 -4.33 -0.64 19.13
CA LEU A 128 -5.59 -0.15 19.69
C LEU A 128 -5.41 1.24 20.30
N ARG A 129 -4.39 1.42 21.15
CA ARG A 129 -4.11 2.72 21.79
C ARG A 129 -3.94 3.82 20.77
N MET A 130 -3.10 3.60 19.75
CA MET A 130 -2.83 4.61 18.73
C MET A 130 -4.07 4.91 17.87
N ARG A 131 -4.90 3.90 17.60
CA ARG A 131 -6.16 4.08 16.87
C ARG A 131 -7.18 4.88 17.68
N ILE A 132 -7.33 4.61 18.97
CA ILE A 132 -8.17 5.38 19.90
C ILE A 132 -7.71 6.85 19.90
N GLN A 133 -6.40 7.10 20.04
CA GLN A 133 -5.83 8.45 20.00
C GLN A 133 -6.08 9.16 18.66
N ARG A 134 -5.95 8.45 17.53
CA ARG A 134 -6.23 9.01 16.19
C ARG A 134 -7.70 9.39 16.04
N ILE A 135 -8.62 8.54 16.48
CA ILE A 135 -10.06 8.82 16.42
C ILE A 135 -10.39 10.02 17.31
N LEU A 136 -9.81 10.09 18.51
CA LEU A 136 -9.95 11.24 19.39
C LEU A 136 -9.47 12.53 18.72
N ALA A 137 -8.26 12.54 18.14
CA ALA A 137 -7.71 13.70 17.46
C ALA A 137 -8.60 14.14 16.27
N THR A 138 -9.15 13.17 15.53
CA THR A 138 -10.04 13.42 14.40
C THR A 138 -11.38 14.01 14.88
N ALA A 139 -11.98 13.45 15.93
CA ALA A 139 -13.21 13.96 16.51
C ALA A 139 -13.05 15.38 17.08
N THR A 140 -11.92 15.65 17.74
CA THR A 140 -11.55 16.99 18.24
C THR A 140 -11.42 17.98 17.10
N HIS A 141 -10.74 17.62 16.01
CA HIS A 141 -10.62 18.48 14.84
C HIS A 141 -11.99 18.77 14.20
N LEU A 142 -12.86 17.77 14.11
CA LEU A 142 -14.20 17.92 13.50
C LEU A 142 -15.20 18.65 14.41
N GLY A 143 -14.87 18.91 15.68
CA GLY A 143 -15.78 19.52 16.65
C GLY A 143 -16.91 18.60 17.12
N ASP A 144 -16.75 17.28 16.97
CA ASP A 144 -17.73 16.27 17.41
C ASP A 144 -17.60 16.01 18.92
N SER A 145 -18.22 16.88 19.72
CA SER A 145 -18.12 16.85 21.18
C SER A 145 -18.60 15.53 21.80
N ALA A 146 -19.66 14.93 21.25
CA ALA A 146 -20.19 13.66 21.73
C ALA A 146 -19.17 12.52 21.53
N ARG A 147 -18.56 12.44 20.34
CA ARG A 147 -17.53 11.43 20.06
C ARG A 147 -16.24 11.68 20.84
N VAL A 148 -15.86 12.94 21.05
CA VAL A 148 -14.70 13.29 21.89
C VAL A 148 -14.88 12.76 23.30
N SER A 149 -16.02 13.02 23.95
CA SER A 149 -16.30 12.54 25.31
C SER A 149 -16.25 11.01 25.41
N LEU A 150 -16.91 10.32 24.48
CA LEU A 150 -16.94 8.85 24.44
C LEU A 150 -15.54 8.23 24.29
N VAL A 151 -14.73 8.77 23.37
CA VAL A 151 -13.38 8.22 23.10
C VAL A 151 -12.39 8.59 24.20
N ALA A 152 -12.52 9.79 24.79
CA ALA A 152 -11.68 10.22 25.91
C ALA A 152 -11.93 9.38 27.17
N GLU A 153 -13.18 9.08 27.50
CA GLU A 153 -13.52 8.17 28.61
C GLU A 153 -12.93 6.78 28.38
N ARG A 154 -13.04 6.26 27.15
CA ARG A 154 -12.45 4.96 26.81
C ARG A 154 -10.93 4.96 26.96
N LEU A 155 -10.25 6.00 26.47
CA LEU A 155 -8.80 6.12 26.57
C LEU A 155 -8.34 6.18 28.05
N ALA A 156 -9.10 6.85 28.92
CA ALA A 156 -8.80 6.94 30.34
C ALA A 156 -8.91 5.57 31.05
N SER A 157 -9.89 4.72 30.68
CA SER A 157 -10.03 3.37 31.27
C SER A 157 -9.11 2.32 30.64
N PHE A 158 -8.66 2.55 29.40
CA PHE A 158 -7.89 1.58 28.61
C PHE A 158 -6.62 1.08 29.33
N ASP A 159 -5.82 1.98 29.88
CA ASP A 159 -4.54 1.62 30.54
C ASP A 159 -4.74 0.84 31.85
N ALA A 160 -5.90 0.97 32.50
CA ALA A 160 -6.25 0.16 33.66
C ALA A 160 -6.65 -1.26 33.24
N GLU A 161 -7.52 -1.38 32.23
CA GLU A 161 -7.98 -2.67 31.71
C GLU A 161 -6.86 -3.51 31.09
N VAL A 162 -5.94 -2.87 30.35
CA VAL A 162 -4.75 -3.54 29.80
C VAL A 162 -3.89 -4.10 30.95
N ARG A 163 -3.68 -3.34 32.03
CA ARG A 163 -2.90 -3.80 33.17
C ARG A 163 -3.56 -4.96 33.89
N GLU A 164 -4.88 -4.93 34.06
CA GLU A 164 -5.63 -6.02 34.69
C GLU A 164 -5.55 -7.31 33.84
N MET A 165 -5.78 -7.20 32.53
CA MET A 165 -5.72 -8.32 31.60
C MET A 165 -4.31 -8.94 31.49
N MET A 166 -3.28 -8.10 31.33
CA MET A 166 -1.89 -8.57 31.20
C MET A 166 -1.28 -9.02 32.54
N GLY A 167 -1.75 -8.43 33.65
CA GLY A 167 -1.37 -8.83 35.01
C GLY A 167 -1.96 -10.17 35.43
N GLY A 168 -3.21 -10.45 35.04
CA GLY A 168 -3.86 -11.74 35.28
C GLY A 168 -3.15 -12.93 34.62
N GLU A 169 -2.56 -12.72 33.44
CA GLU A 169 -1.81 -13.78 32.73
C GLU A 169 -0.49 -14.16 33.43
N LYS A 170 0.20 -13.21 34.07
CA LYS A 170 1.43 -13.50 34.84
C LYS A 170 1.14 -14.31 36.10
N THR A 171 -0.04 -14.13 36.69
CA THR A 171 -0.48 -14.85 37.90
C THR A 171 -0.89 -16.29 37.58
N LEU A 172 -1.52 -16.52 36.42
CA LEU A 172 -1.91 -17.86 35.95
C LEU A 172 -0.73 -18.71 35.45
N ALA A 173 0.33 -18.08 34.92
CA ALA A 173 1.54 -18.81 34.51
C ALA A 173 2.37 -19.33 35.70
N ARG A 174 2.21 -18.75 36.90
CA ARG A 174 2.92 -19.16 38.12
C ARG A 174 2.25 -20.28 38.91
N THR A 175 1.04 -20.68 38.55
CA THR A 175 0.24 -21.68 39.27
C THR A 175 0.09 -23.01 38.52
N ARG A 176 0.80 -23.23 37.42
CA ARG A 176 0.92 -24.56 36.81
C ARG A 176 2.13 -25.30 37.38
N PRO A 177 1.94 -26.45 38.05
CA PRO A 177 3.02 -27.28 38.59
C PRO A 177 3.85 -27.94 37.49
#